data_AF-A0A7J7DAZ0-F1
#
_entry.id   AF-A0A7J7DAZ0-F1
#
_cell.length_a   1.000
_cell.length_b   1.000
_cell.length_c   1.000
_cell.angle_alpha   90.00
_cell.angle_beta   90.00
_cell.angle_gamma   90.00
#
_symmetry.space_group_name_H-M   'P 1'
#
loop_
_entity.id
_entity.type
_entity.pdbx_description
1 polymer ?
#
loop_
_entity_poly.entity_id
_entity_poly.type
_entity_poly.pdbx_seq_one_letter_code
_entity_poly.pdbx_strand_id
1 'polypeptide(L)'
;MEGRAMVLLALTLALIVCSNTSLADTEYYSKTRSYTLMKNKVTNLHFYYHDTLSGPNPSSVLVAKPKNTTKPKTAPFGSLYAIDDPLTVDPDPASKKR
;
A
#
# COMPACT_ATOMS: atom_id res chain seq x y z
N MET A 1 -57.54 30.56 -46.94
CA MET A 1 -56.11 30.27 -47.19
C MET A 1 -55.31 30.13 -45.90
N GLU A 2 -55.72 30.82 -44.83
CA GLU A 2 -54.99 30.92 -43.56
C GLU A 2 -54.98 29.63 -42.73
N GLY A 3 -56.11 28.93 -42.62
CA GLY A 3 -56.18 27.68 -41.82
C GLY A 3 -55.29 26.55 -42.35
N ARG A 4 -55.16 26.39 -43.67
CA ARG A 4 -54.28 25.37 -44.27
C ARG A 4 -52.80 25.70 -44.07
N ALA A 5 -52.43 26.97 -44.18
CA ALA A 5 -51.06 27.42 -43.95
C ALA A 5 -50.64 27.25 -42.48
N MET A 6 -51.54 27.54 -41.53
CA MET A 6 -51.30 27.34 -40.10
C MET A 6 -51.14 25.86 -39.72
N VAL A 7 -51.94 24.97 -40.33
CA VAL A 7 -51.81 23.52 -40.12
C VAL A 7 -50.49 22.99 -40.69
N LEU A 8 -50.10 23.43 -41.89
CA LEU A 8 -48.82 23.03 -42.48
C LEU A 8 -47.63 23.55 -41.65
N LEU A 9 -47.70 24.78 -41.14
CA LEU A 9 -46.68 25.34 -40.27
C LEU A 9 -46.56 24.55 -38.96
N ALA A 10 -47.68 24.25 -38.31
CA ALA A 10 -47.69 23.44 -37.08
C ALA A 10 -47.12 22.03 -37.30
N LEU A 11 -47.41 21.40 -38.45
CA LEU A 11 -46.86 20.10 -38.81
C LEU A 11 -45.35 20.15 -39.04
N THR A 12 -44.84 21.18 -39.74
CA THR A 12 -43.40 21.33 -39.96
C THR A 12 -42.63 21.54 -38.65
N LEU A 13 -43.17 22.36 -37.73
CA LEU A 13 -42.57 22.56 -36.40
C LEU A 13 -42.56 21.28 -35.57
N ALA A 14 -43.65 20.50 -35.59
CA ALA A 14 -43.71 19.21 -34.89
C ALA A 14 -42.65 18.22 -35.41
N LEU A 15 -42.46 18.14 -36.73
CA LEU A 15 -41.46 17.26 -37.34
C LEU A 15 -40.02 17.68 -36.97
N ILE A 16 -39.73 18.97 -36.96
CA ILE A 16 -38.40 19.51 -36.57
C ILE A 16 -38.09 19.15 -35.11
N VAL A 17 -39.08 19.23 -34.21
CA VAL A 17 -38.93 18.84 -32.79
C VAL A 17 -38.64 17.34 -32.66
N CYS A 18 -39.35 16.48 -33.42
CA CYS A 18 -39.13 15.04 -33.39
C CYS A 18 -37.75 14.61 -33.91
N SER A 19 -37.17 15.32 -34.88
CA SER A 19 -35.85 14.97 -35.43
C SER A 19 -34.67 15.24 -34.49
N ASN A 20 -34.84 16.07 -33.45
CA ASN A 20 -33.76 16.40 -32.50
C ASN A 20 -33.76 15.53 -31.24
N THR A 21 -34.68 14.57 -31.10
CA THR A 21 -34.65 13.65 -29.97
C THR A 21 -33.75 12.46 -30.29
N SER A 22 -32.45 12.70 -30.47
CA SER A 22 -31.49 11.62 -30.30
C SER A 22 -31.46 11.30 -28.81
N LEU A 23 -32.14 10.24 -28.40
CA LEU A 23 -31.80 9.53 -27.17
C LEU A 23 -30.38 9.00 -27.37
N ALA A 24 -29.39 9.81 -26.98
CA ALA A 24 -28.03 9.35 -26.85
C ALA A 24 -28.02 8.40 -25.64
N ASP A 25 -28.34 7.13 -25.90
CA ASP A 25 -28.17 6.07 -24.93
C ASP A 25 -26.66 5.87 -24.78
N THR A 26 -26.05 6.70 -23.93
CA THR A 26 -24.64 6.54 -23.61
C THR A 26 -24.56 5.35 -22.68
N GLU A 27 -24.18 4.19 -23.21
CA GLU A 27 -23.86 3.02 -22.39
C GLU A 27 -22.61 3.35 -21.56
N TYR A 28 -22.83 3.92 -20.37
CA TYR A 28 -21.76 4.18 -19.42
C TYR A 28 -21.21 2.83 -18.95
N TYR A 29 -19.99 2.50 -19.38
CA TYR A 29 -19.31 1.28 -18.99
C TYR A 29 -19.06 1.28 -17.47
N SER A 30 -19.86 0.50 -16.75
CA SER A 30 -19.83 0.37 -15.29
C SER A 30 -19.56 -1.07 -14.85
N LYS A 31 -18.66 -1.78 -15.55
CA LYS A 31 -18.18 -3.09 -15.07
C LYS A 31 -17.32 -2.90 -13.81
N THR A 32 -17.98 -2.83 -12.66
CA THR A 32 -17.34 -2.96 -11.36
C THR A 32 -16.97 -4.42 -11.15
N ARG A 33 -15.68 -4.71 -10.94
CA ARG A 33 -15.27 -6.04 -10.47
C ARG A 33 -15.68 -6.16 -9.00
N SER A 34 -16.29 -7.28 -8.64
CA SER A 34 -16.57 -7.57 -7.24
C SER A 34 -15.26 -7.60 -6.45
N TYR A 35 -15.17 -6.78 -5.40
CA TYR A 35 -14.09 -6.88 -4.44
C TYR A 35 -14.24 -8.20 -3.67
N THR A 36 -13.28 -9.10 -3.83
CA THR A 36 -13.20 -10.29 -2.98
C THR A 36 -12.38 -9.93 -1.76
N LEU A 37 -13.02 -9.86 -0.59
CA LEU A 37 -12.33 -9.67 0.67
C LEU A 37 -11.34 -10.82 0.87
N MET A 38 -10.05 -10.51 0.89
CA MET A 38 -9.05 -11.52 1.22
C MET A 38 -9.24 -11.93 2.68
N LYS A 39 -9.25 -13.24 2.94
CA LYS A 39 -9.26 -13.75 4.30
C LYS A 39 -8.01 -13.25 5.02
N ASN A 40 -8.17 -12.78 6.25
CA ASN A 40 -7.05 -12.44 7.12
C ASN A 40 -6.13 -13.67 7.26
N LYS A 41 -4.85 -13.51 6.93
CA LYS A 41 -3.82 -14.52 7.14
C LYS A 41 -3.05 -14.15 8.40
N VAL A 42 -2.97 -15.08 9.35
CA VAL A 42 -2.16 -14.93 10.56
C VAL A 42 -0.92 -15.81 10.41
N THR A 43 0.26 -15.23 10.64
CA THR A 43 1.54 -15.96 10.67
C THR A 43 2.17 -15.78 12.04
N ASN A 44 2.37 -16.88 12.76
CA ASN A 44 3.08 -16.88 14.04
C ASN A 44 4.54 -17.22 13.79
N LEU A 45 5.44 -16.26 14.03
CA LEU A 45 6.88 -16.45 13.89
C LEU A 45 7.49 -16.66 15.27
N HIS A 46 8.33 -17.68 15.39
CA HIS A 46 9.16 -17.93 16.58
C HIS A 46 10.58 -18.19 16.10
N PHE A 47 11.51 -17.40 16.62
CA PHE A 47 12.94 -17.44 16.31
C PHE A 47 13.72 -16.77 17.43
N TYR A 48 15.03 -17.01 17.46
CA TYR A 48 15.97 -16.40 18.38
C TYR A 48 16.85 -15.42 17.64
N TYR A 49 17.12 -14.27 18.26
CA TYR A 49 17.92 -13.17 17.73
C TYR A 49 19.19 -13.04 18.57
N HIS A 50 20.36 -12.97 17.93
CA HIS A 50 21.66 -13.03 18.60
C HIS A 50 22.50 -11.78 18.35
N ASP A 51 22.36 -10.78 19.21
CA ASP A 51 23.20 -9.56 19.16
C ASP A 51 24.59 -9.82 19.76
N THR A 52 25.62 -9.77 18.92
CA THR A 52 27.01 -10.00 19.32
C THR A 52 27.82 -8.71 19.23
N LEU A 53 27.90 -8.00 20.36
CA LEU A 53 28.58 -6.70 20.48
C LEU A 53 30.11 -6.78 20.60
N SER A 54 30.66 -7.97 20.86
CA SER A 54 32.09 -8.15 21.15
C SER A 54 32.59 -9.56 20.78
N GLY A 55 33.90 -9.75 20.77
CA GLY A 55 34.54 -11.00 20.36
C GLY A 55 35.20 -10.89 18.97
N PRO A 56 35.74 -11.99 18.42
CA PRO A 56 36.48 -11.97 17.18
C PRO A 56 35.63 -11.64 15.95
N ASN A 57 34.34 -11.98 15.97
CA ASN A 57 33.38 -11.75 14.89
C ASN A 57 32.10 -11.11 15.44
N PRO A 58 32.11 -9.80 15.76
CA PRO A 58 30.89 -9.11 16.19
C PRO A 58 29.90 -9.00 15.03
N SER A 59 28.62 -9.16 15.34
CA SER A 59 27.50 -8.97 14.40
C SER A 59 26.86 -7.58 14.51
N SER A 60 27.21 -6.84 15.56
CA SER A 60 26.73 -5.49 15.84
C SER A 60 27.89 -4.54 16.12
N VAL A 61 27.90 -3.39 15.44
CA VAL A 61 29.01 -2.42 15.49
C VAL A 61 28.52 -1.02 15.84
N LEU A 62 29.25 -0.35 16.74
CA LEU A 62 28.94 1.02 17.15
C LEU A 62 29.31 2.01 16.03
N VAL A 63 28.33 2.74 15.53
CA VAL A 63 28.50 3.74 14.45
C VAL A 63 28.64 5.15 15.01
N ALA A 64 27.90 5.48 16.07
CA ALA A 64 27.96 6.80 16.69
C ALA A 64 27.63 6.75 18.19
N LYS A 65 28.21 7.65 18.98
CA LYS A 65 27.87 7.84 20.40
C LYS A 65 28.07 9.30 20.85
N PRO A 66 27.43 9.75 21.94
CA PRO A 66 27.65 11.09 22.47
C PRO A 66 29.10 11.31 22.94
N LYS A 67 29.65 12.51 22.71
CA LYS A 67 31.06 12.86 22.96
C LYS A 67 31.53 12.65 24.41
N ASN A 68 30.71 13.01 25.40
CA ASN A 68 31.10 13.02 26.82
C ASN A 68 30.75 11.72 27.56
N THR A 69 30.84 10.58 26.87
CA THR A 69 30.53 9.28 27.45
C THR A 69 31.83 8.56 27.80
N THR A 70 32.16 8.56 29.10
CA THR A 70 33.20 7.70 29.70
C THR A 70 32.90 6.26 29.31
N LYS A 71 33.89 5.44 28.90
CA LYS A 71 33.70 4.03 28.47
C LYS A 71 32.80 3.26 29.46
N PRO A 72 31.48 3.15 29.25
CA PRO A 72 30.62 2.49 30.21
C PRO A 72 30.63 1.00 29.91
N LYS A 73 30.29 0.16 30.90
CA LYS A 73 30.07 -1.28 30.67
C LYS A 73 28.88 -1.54 29.72
N THR A 74 28.05 -0.53 29.49
CA THR A 74 26.84 -0.55 28.67
C THR A 74 26.88 0.61 27.67
N ALA A 75 26.19 0.50 26.54
CA ALA A 75 26.05 1.61 25.62
C ALA A 75 25.32 2.81 26.28
N PRO A 76 25.88 4.03 26.26
CA PRO A 76 25.20 5.20 26.80
C PRO A 76 23.97 5.56 25.94
N PHE A 77 23.02 6.28 26.53
CA PHE A 77 21.85 6.79 25.81
C PHE A 77 22.27 7.57 24.56
N GLY A 78 21.60 7.31 23.43
CA GLY A 78 21.94 7.93 22.13
C GLY A 78 23.08 7.25 21.38
N SER A 79 23.52 6.06 21.80
CA SER A 79 24.42 5.23 20.99
C SER A 79 23.69 4.58 19.82
N LEU A 80 24.33 4.59 18.65
CA LEU A 80 23.80 4.02 17.42
C LEU A 80 24.64 2.82 17.00
N TYR A 81 23.98 1.69 16.79
CA TYR A 81 24.58 0.45 16.31
C TYR A 81 24.02 0.09 14.93
N ALA A 82 24.89 -0.41 14.06
CA ALA A 82 24.50 -1.15 12.85
C ALA A 82 24.59 -2.65 13.16
N ILE A 83 23.58 -3.42 12.75
CA ILE A 83 23.44 -4.84 13.07
C ILE A 83 23.33 -5.69 11.80
N ASP A 84 23.95 -6.86 11.84
CA ASP A 84 23.80 -7.97 10.90
C ASP A 84 23.71 -9.28 11.72
N ASP A 85 22.66 -9.37 12.54
CA ASP A 85 22.50 -10.42 13.53
C ASP A 85 21.75 -11.63 12.97
N PRO A 86 22.19 -12.87 13.29
CA PRO A 86 21.53 -14.07 12.80
C PRO A 86 20.20 -14.31 13.53
N LEU A 87 19.22 -14.81 12.78
CA LEU A 87 17.98 -15.40 13.32
C LEU A 87 18.07 -16.92 13.24
N THR A 88 17.83 -17.60 14.36
CA THR A 88 17.89 -19.07 14.43
C THR A 88 16.59 -19.68 14.92
N VAL A 89 16.43 -20.97 14.67
CA VAL A 89 15.25 -21.75 15.12
C VAL A 89 15.31 -22.13 16.60
N ASP A 90 16.51 -22.29 17.14
CA ASP A 90 16.78 -22.67 18.54
C ASP A 90 17.65 -21.62 19.25
N PRO A 91 17.70 -21.59 20.59
CA PRO A 91 18.53 -20.64 21.34
C PRO A 91 20.04 -20.79 21.10
N ASP A 92 20.50 -21.91 20.55
CA ASP A 92 21.90 -22.11 20.21
C ASP A 92 22.25 -21.28 18.96
N PRO A 93 23.22 -20.35 19.03
CA PRO A 93 23.62 -19.52 17.88
C PRO A 93 24.25 -20.33 16.73
N ALA A 94 24.71 -21.56 16.99
CA ALA A 94 25.20 -22.48 15.96
C ALA A 94 24.07 -23.28 15.29
N SER A 95 22.83 -23.15 15.76
CA SER A 95 21.68 -23.85 15.18
C SER A 95 21.29 -23.30 13.80
N LYS A 96 20.32 -23.96 13.17
CA LYS A 96 19.89 -23.61 11.81
C LYS A 96 19.42 -22.16 11.75
N LYS A 97 20.02 -21.41 10.82
CA LYS A 97 19.62 -20.05 10.47
C LYS A 97 18.30 -20.06 9.69
N ARG A 98 17.47 -19.04 9.91
CA ARG A 98 16.25 -18.78 9.13
C ARG A 98 16.50 -17.85 7.95
#